data_AF-K8NTU8-F1
#
_entry.id   AF-K8NTU8-F1
#
_cell.length_a   1.000
_cell.length_b   1.000
_cell.length_c   1.000
_cell.angle_alpha   90.00
_cell.angle_beta   90.00
_cell.angle_gamma   90.00
#
_symmetry.space_group_name_H-M   'P 1'
#
loop_
_entity.id
_entity.type
_entity.pdbx_description
1 polymer ?
#
loop_
_entity_poly.entity_id
_entity_poly.type
_entity_poly.pdbx_seq_one_letter_code
_entity_poly.pdbx_strand_id
1 'polypeptide(L)'
;MRDSGLEQAIKAAGGVAALARAVGISQPSISAWSRIPAERVLTIETLTRVPRFILRPDLYGSAEVDVPSMSSIDEIDQLRSAEYGLLALLLGKAPDAQTLARVATLKGDASDLGMAHVELAEAAADVTESAAAREFFDLFIGLGRGELLPYASYYLTGFLHERPLSRVREDFDLLGIERAGSSRDPEDHIAILLEVMAGLARGEFDADFAAQVRFFERHLKPWAARMFADLEMQNSAKFYRAVGRVGRVFMELESEAFTLSE
;
A
#
# COMPACT_ATOMS: atom_id res chain seq x y z
N MET A 1 -3.98 -50.32 6.33
CA MET A 1 -3.55 -49.47 5.19
C MET A 1 -3.59 -48.04 5.69
N ARG A 2 -2.49 -47.28 5.53
CA ARG A 2 -2.42 -45.89 6.00
C ARG A 2 -3.20 -45.01 5.02
N ASP A 3 -3.75 -43.92 5.52
CA ASP A 3 -4.33 -42.90 4.63
C ASP A 3 -3.24 -42.08 3.94
N SER A 4 -3.60 -41.46 2.81
CA SER A 4 -2.68 -40.67 2.00
C SER A 4 -2.07 -39.51 2.79
N GLY A 5 -2.83 -38.91 3.72
CA GLY A 5 -2.37 -37.82 4.57
C GLY A 5 -1.22 -38.24 5.50
N LEU A 6 -1.34 -39.40 6.17
CA LEU A 6 -0.26 -39.93 7.01
C LEU A 6 0.98 -40.32 6.21
N GLU A 7 0.82 -40.91 5.03
CA GLU A 7 1.96 -41.25 4.17
C GLU A 7 2.72 -40.02 3.70
N GLN A 8 2.01 -38.95 3.36
CA GLN A 8 2.60 -37.69 2.92
C GLN A 8 3.34 -36.97 4.04
N ALA A 9 2.80 -36.98 5.27
CA ALA A 9 3.50 -36.49 6.46
C ALA A 9 4.79 -37.27 6.74
N ILE A 10 4.75 -38.60 6.65
CA ILE A 10 5.92 -39.46 6.86
C ILE A 10 6.99 -39.18 5.82
N LYS A 11 6.60 -39.04 4.55
CA LYS A 11 7.51 -38.71 3.44
C LYS A 11 8.16 -37.34 3.65
N ALA A 12 7.37 -36.33 3.96
CA ALA A 12 7.85 -34.96 4.19
C ALA A 12 8.81 -34.88 5.39
N ALA A 13 8.55 -35.65 6.45
CA ALA A 13 9.42 -35.71 7.62
C ALA A 13 10.73 -36.50 7.39
N GLY A 14 10.90 -37.17 6.24
CA GLY A 14 12.07 -38.02 5.98
C GLY A 14 12.00 -39.41 6.62
N GLY A 15 10.79 -39.89 6.95
CA GLY A 15 10.54 -41.25 7.44
C GLY A 15 9.88 -41.30 8.82
N VAL A 16 9.41 -42.50 9.19
CA VAL A 16 8.60 -42.72 10.40
C VAL A 16 9.37 -42.36 11.68
N ALA A 17 10.66 -42.71 11.76
CA ALA A 17 11.50 -42.40 12.91
C ALA A 17 11.77 -40.89 13.05
N ALA A 18 11.90 -40.18 11.93
CA ALA A 18 12.11 -38.74 11.91
C ALA A 18 10.83 -37.99 12.34
N LEU A 19 9.67 -38.41 11.83
CA LEU A 19 8.37 -37.88 12.27
C LEU A 19 8.12 -38.14 13.76
N ALA A 20 8.45 -39.34 14.26
CA ALA A 20 8.30 -39.69 15.68
C ALA A 20 9.13 -38.79 16.60
N ARG A 21 10.38 -38.55 16.20
CA ARG A 21 11.28 -37.63 16.91
C ARG A 21 10.77 -36.20 16.88
N ALA A 22 10.28 -35.73 15.72
CA ALA A 22 9.78 -34.38 15.56
C ALA A 22 8.50 -34.12 16.37
N VAL A 23 7.59 -35.10 16.43
CA VAL A 23 6.32 -35.01 17.18
C VAL A 23 6.49 -35.31 18.68
N GLY A 24 7.65 -35.83 19.10
CA GLY A 24 7.95 -36.14 20.50
C GLY A 24 7.22 -37.38 21.03
N ILE A 25 6.97 -38.37 20.16
CA ILE A 25 6.32 -39.64 20.54
C ILE A 25 7.10 -40.85 20.05
N SER A 26 6.75 -42.04 20.56
CA SER A 26 7.44 -43.26 20.16
C SER A 26 7.15 -43.64 18.70
N GLN A 27 8.15 -44.18 18.00
CA GLN A 27 8.00 -44.67 16.62
C GLN A 27 6.93 -45.79 16.48
N PRO A 28 6.77 -46.72 17.44
CA PRO A 28 5.64 -47.66 17.44
C PRO A 28 4.27 -46.95 17.46
N SER A 29 4.14 -45.82 18.17
CA SER A 29 2.88 -45.04 18.20
C SER A 29 2.49 -44.52 16.82
N ILE A 30 3.44 -43.95 16.05
CA ILE A 30 3.17 -43.51 14.68
C ILE A 30 2.91 -44.69 13.75
N SER A 31 3.64 -45.79 13.93
CA SER A 31 3.51 -46.97 13.08
C SER A 31 2.12 -47.61 13.18
N ALA A 32 1.50 -47.51 14.36
CA ALA A 32 0.15 -47.99 14.65
C ALA A 32 -0.97 -47.07 14.10
N TRP A 33 -0.66 -45.85 13.66
CA TRP A 33 -1.66 -44.96 13.10
C TRP A 33 -2.14 -45.45 11.74
N SER A 34 -3.46 -45.54 11.58
CA SER A 34 -4.11 -45.66 10.28
C SER A 34 -4.34 -44.29 9.63
N ARG A 35 -4.49 -43.25 10.45
CA ARG A 35 -4.64 -41.83 10.09
C ARG A 35 -4.06 -40.94 11.19
N ILE A 36 -3.77 -39.68 10.89
CA ILE A 36 -3.25 -38.73 11.89
C ILE A 36 -4.35 -38.36 12.91
N PRO A 37 -4.11 -38.51 14.23
CA PRO A 37 -5.05 -38.07 15.27
C PRO A 37 -5.34 -36.56 15.15
N ALA A 38 -6.60 -36.16 15.35
CA ALA A 38 -7.07 -34.79 15.09
C ALA A 38 -6.27 -33.75 15.88
N GLU A 39 -5.98 -34.05 17.14
CA GLU A 39 -5.23 -33.23 18.07
C GLU A 39 -3.75 -33.04 17.69
N ARG A 40 -3.23 -33.85 16.76
CA ARG A 40 -1.83 -33.79 16.29
C ARG A 40 -1.67 -33.14 14.93
N VAL A 41 -2.76 -32.81 14.24
CA VAL A 41 -2.72 -32.30 12.87
C VAL A 41 -1.95 -30.98 12.77
N LEU A 42 -2.25 -30.01 13.65
CA LEU A 42 -1.58 -28.70 13.63
C LEU A 42 -0.08 -28.79 13.95
N THR A 43 0.29 -29.67 14.88
CA THR A 43 1.70 -29.93 15.21
C THR A 43 2.42 -30.54 14.02
N ILE A 44 1.81 -31.52 13.34
CA ILE A 44 2.39 -32.18 12.17
C ILE A 44 2.45 -31.24 10.97
N GLU A 45 1.44 -30.38 10.74
CA GLU A 45 1.46 -29.34 9.71
C GLU A 45 2.65 -28.39 9.91
N THR A 46 2.85 -27.89 11.13
CA THR A 46 3.98 -27.01 11.45
C THR A 46 5.34 -27.69 11.20
N LEU A 47 5.47 -28.97 11.57
CA LEU A 47 6.74 -29.71 11.47
C LEU A 47 7.06 -30.20 10.06
N THR A 48 6.04 -30.61 9.31
CA THR A 48 6.21 -31.23 7.98
C THR A 48 5.94 -30.27 6.82
N ARG A 49 5.36 -29.10 7.11
CA ARG A 49 4.85 -28.14 6.12
C ARG A 49 3.81 -28.72 5.16
N VAL A 50 3.26 -29.89 5.47
CA VAL A 50 2.14 -30.49 4.72
C VAL A 50 0.84 -29.89 5.26
N PRO A 51 0.02 -29.23 4.41
CA PRO A 51 -1.19 -28.56 4.87
C PRO A 51 -2.21 -29.49 5.53
N ARG A 52 -2.93 -29.00 6.55
CA ARG A 52 -3.91 -29.78 7.32
C ARG A 52 -5.03 -30.40 6.50
N PHE A 53 -5.43 -29.76 5.39
CA PHE A 53 -6.43 -30.28 4.46
C PHE A 53 -5.92 -31.49 3.66
N ILE A 54 -4.61 -31.65 3.51
CA ILE A 54 -3.97 -32.85 2.96
C ILE A 54 -3.81 -33.92 4.06
N LEU A 55 -3.45 -33.50 5.27
CA LEU A 55 -3.24 -34.40 6.40
C LEU A 55 -4.53 -35.07 6.91
N ARG A 56 -5.64 -34.32 6.94
CA ARG A 56 -6.97 -34.77 7.38
C ARG A 56 -8.08 -34.11 6.54
N PRO A 57 -8.23 -34.48 5.26
CA PRO A 57 -9.28 -33.95 4.39
C PRO A 57 -10.70 -34.22 4.93
N ASP A 58 -10.88 -35.29 5.72
CA ASP A 58 -12.14 -35.62 6.38
C ASP A 58 -12.54 -34.64 7.49
N LEU A 59 -11.58 -33.91 8.08
CA LEU A 59 -11.84 -32.89 9.10
C LEU A 59 -11.84 -31.47 8.53
N TYR A 60 -10.99 -31.20 7.56
CA TYR A 60 -10.71 -29.84 7.09
C TYR A 60 -11.24 -29.56 5.67
N GLY A 61 -11.84 -30.54 5.00
CA GLY A 61 -12.34 -30.40 3.62
C GLY A 61 -11.23 -30.44 2.56
N SER A 62 -11.63 -30.49 1.29
CA SER A 62 -10.75 -30.24 0.14
C SER A 62 -10.49 -28.74 0.01
N ALA A 63 -9.37 -28.34 -0.61
CA ALA A 63 -8.90 -26.95 -0.73
C ALA A 63 -9.83 -25.93 -1.45
N GLU A 64 -11.12 -26.22 -1.61
CA GLU A 64 -12.16 -25.28 -2.07
C GLU A 64 -12.87 -24.54 -0.92
N VAL A 65 -12.33 -24.58 0.29
CA VAL A 65 -12.76 -23.68 1.37
C VAL A 65 -11.58 -22.78 1.73
N ASP A 66 -11.63 -21.55 1.20
CA ASP A 66 -10.85 -20.36 1.56
C ASP A 66 -9.56 -20.60 2.35
N VAL A 67 -8.52 -21.03 1.63
CA VAL A 67 -7.17 -20.65 2.03
C VAL A 67 -6.97 -19.25 1.42
N PRO A 68 -6.94 -18.16 2.21
CA PRO A 68 -6.62 -16.86 1.64
C PRO A 68 -5.21 -16.98 1.06
N SER A 69 -5.11 -16.85 -0.27
CA SER A 69 -3.82 -16.78 -0.93
C SER A 69 -3.10 -15.53 -0.43
N MET A 70 -2.01 -15.71 0.31
CA MET A 70 -1.08 -14.62 0.68
C MET A 70 -0.33 -14.03 -0.54
N SER A 71 -0.92 -14.01 -1.74
CA SER A 71 -0.24 -13.50 -2.93
C SER A 71 -1.17 -13.04 -4.07
N SER A 72 -2.32 -12.47 -3.74
CA SER A 72 -2.99 -11.51 -4.60
C SER A 72 -3.30 -10.30 -3.73
N ILE A 73 -2.60 -9.19 -3.95
CA ILE A 73 -2.95 -7.91 -3.32
C ILE A 73 -4.43 -7.69 -3.61
N ASP A 74 -5.21 -7.36 -2.58
CA ASP A 74 -6.64 -7.08 -2.73
C ASP A 74 -6.86 -6.07 -3.84
N GLU A 75 -7.93 -6.21 -4.62
CA GLU A 75 -8.23 -5.31 -5.74
C GLU A 75 -8.33 -3.86 -5.25
N ILE A 76 -8.89 -3.66 -4.04
CA ILE A 76 -8.96 -2.37 -3.36
C ILE A 76 -7.56 -1.81 -3.12
N ASP A 77 -6.64 -2.61 -2.58
CA ASP A 77 -5.26 -2.18 -2.31
C ASP A 77 -4.48 -1.85 -3.59
N GLN A 78 -4.75 -2.56 -4.69
CA GLN A 78 -4.18 -2.22 -6.00
C GLN A 78 -4.69 -0.87 -6.50
N LEU A 79 -6.00 -0.59 -6.36
CA LEU A 79 -6.59 0.69 -6.74
C LEU A 79 -6.08 1.83 -5.87
N ARG A 80 -6.00 1.63 -4.55
CA ARG A 80 -5.41 2.60 -3.60
C ARG A 80 -3.97 2.90 -3.96
N SER A 81 -3.16 1.87 -4.23
CA SER A 81 -1.77 2.04 -4.66
C SER A 81 -1.66 2.84 -5.97
N ALA A 82 -2.51 2.56 -6.95
CA ALA A 82 -2.53 3.27 -8.22
C ALA A 82 -2.87 4.76 -8.03
N GLU A 83 -3.84 5.08 -7.16
CA GLU A 83 -4.25 6.45 -6.87
C GLU A 83 -3.14 7.24 -6.16
N TYR A 84 -2.54 6.65 -5.11
CA TYR A 84 -1.37 7.21 -4.44
C TYR A 84 -0.22 7.46 -5.41
N GLY A 85 0.08 6.49 -6.28
CA GLY A 85 1.14 6.59 -7.27
C GLY A 85 0.89 7.67 -8.33
N LEU A 86 -0.36 7.84 -8.76
CA LEU A 86 -0.76 8.91 -9.68
C LEU A 86 -0.50 10.29 -9.07
N LEU A 87 -0.98 10.51 -7.84
CA LEU A 87 -0.79 11.79 -7.14
C LEU A 87 0.69 12.05 -6.84
N ALA A 88 1.45 11.03 -6.43
CA ALA A 88 2.89 11.12 -6.23
C ALA A 88 3.62 11.56 -7.51
N LEU A 89 3.28 10.95 -8.65
CA LEU A 89 3.87 11.28 -9.95
C LEU A 89 3.60 12.74 -10.34
N LEU A 90 2.35 13.20 -10.22
CA LEU A 90 1.94 14.53 -10.66
C LEU A 90 2.46 15.66 -9.75
N LEU A 91 2.64 15.38 -8.46
CA LEU A 91 3.13 16.36 -7.47
C LEU A 91 4.65 16.34 -7.29
N GLY A 92 5.32 15.25 -7.69
CA GLY A 92 6.77 15.12 -7.57
C GLY A 92 7.55 15.85 -8.67
N LYS A 93 6.97 15.97 -9.87
CA LYS A 93 7.56 16.69 -11.01
C LYS A 93 6.48 17.16 -11.98
N ALA A 94 6.80 18.17 -12.78
CA ALA A 94 5.96 18.56 -13.90
C ALA A 94 5.74 17.37 -14.87
N PRO A 95 4.48 17.07 -15.26
CA PRO A 95 4.19 15.98 -16.17
C PRO A 95 4.66 16.31 -17.60
N ASP A 96 5.29 15.34 -18.25
CA ASP A 96 5.63 15.41 -19.67
C ASP A 96 4.41 15.10 -20.56
N ALA A 97 4.53 15.33 -21.87
CA ALA A 97 3.45 15.04 -22.82
C ALA A 97 2.94 13.58 -22.76
N GLN A 98 3.83 12.62 -22.48
CA GLN A 98 3.44 11.21 -22.36
C GLN A 98 2.59 10.97 -21.10
N THR A 99 2.98 11.58 -19.98
CA THR A 99 2.24 11.51 -18.72
C THR A 99 0.87 12.16 -18.88
N LEU A 100 0.80 13.36 -19.45
CA LEU A 100 -0.47 14.05 -19.74
C LEU A 100 -1.38 13.21 -20.63
N ALA A 101 -0.85 12.64 -21.72
CA ALA A 101 -1.63 11.78 -22.61
C ALA A 101 -2.19 10.54 -21.91
N ARG A 102 -1.47 9.95 -20.94
CA ARG A 102 -1.99 8.83 -20.13
C ARG A 102 -3.07 9.29 -19.16
N VAL A 103 -2.87 10.41 -18.48
CA VAL A 103 -3.85 10.99 -17.55
C VAL A 103 -5.15 11.35 -18.28
N ALA A 104 -5.05 11.85 -19.52
CA ALA A 104 -6.20 12.14 -20.37
C ALA A 104 -7.05 10.90 -20.73
N THR A 105 -6.57 9.68 -20.46
CA THR A 105 -7.33 8.43 -20.67
C THR A 105 -8.02 7.91 -19.41
N LEU A 106 -7.87 8.59 -18.26
CA LEU A 106 -8.57 8.23 -17.04
C LEU A 106 -10.08 8.21 -17.29
N LYS A 107 -10.74 7.29 -16.59
CA LYS A 107 -12.19 7.14 -16.62
C LYS A 107 -12.70 7.29 -15.20
N GLY A 108 -13.91 7.80 -15.08
CA GLY A 108 -14.63 7.88 -13.82
C GLY A 108 -16.02 7.28 -13.91
N ASP A 109 -16.63 7.15 -12.76
CA ASP A 109 -18.04 6.83 -12.59
C ASP A 109 -18.77 7.98 -11.87
N ALA A 110 -19.99 7.73 -11.39
CA ALA A 110 -20.81 8.74 -10.72
C ALA A 110 -20.40 9.02 -9.26
N SER A 111 -19.35 8.37 -8.74
CA SER A 111 -18.81 8.70 -7.42
C SER A 111 -18.07 10.05 -7.46
N ASP A 112 -17.88 10.68 -6.29
CA ASP A 112 -17.15 11.94 -6.20
C ASP A 112 -15.70 11.81 -6.70
N LEU A 113 -15.05 10.68 -6.44
CA LEU A 113 -13.70 10.40 -6.93
C LEU A 113 -13.71 10.15 -8.45
N GLY A 114 -14.68 9.39 -8.94
CA GLY A 114 -14.87 9.15 -10.37
C GLY A 114 -15.06 10.46 -11.16
N MET A 115 -15.94 11.34 -10.69
CA MET A 115 -16.13 12.65 -11.32
C MET A 115 -14.86 13.51 -11.26
N ALA A 116 -14.09 13.47 -10.16
CA ALA A 116 -12.81 14.16 -10.08
C ALA A 116 -11.78 13.60 -11.08
N HIS A 117 -11.77 12.29 -11.35
CA HIS A 117 -10.93 11.70 -12.40
C HIS A 117 -11.33 12.15 -13.80
N VAL A 118 -12.62 12.33 -14.08
CA VAL A 118 -13.09 12.89 -15.36
C VAL A 118 -12.58 14.31 -15.54
N GLU A 119 -12.73 15.17 -14.53
CA GLU A 119 -12.21 16.54 -14.56
C GLU A 119 -10.68 16.59 -14.76
N LEU A 120 -9.94 15.68 -14.11
CA LEU A 120 -8.49 15.56 -14.30
C LEU A 120 -8.13 15.10 -15.72
N ALA A 121 -8.88 14.16 -16.29
CA ALA A 121 -8.68 13.69 -17.65
C ALA A 121 -8.91 14.81 -18.69
N GLU A 122 -9.98 15.59 -18.52
CA GLU A 122 -10.28 16.75 -19.36
C GLU A 122 -9.19 17.82 -19.26
N ALA A 123 -8.77 18.17 -18.04
CA ALA A 123 -7.69 19.13 -17.81
C ALA A 123 -6.36 18.67 -18.42
N ALA A 124 -6.07 17.36 -18.37
CA ALA A 124 -4.88 16.78 -18.99
C ALA A 124 -4.93 16.80 -20.53
N ALA A 125 -6.12 16.66 -21.13
CA ALA A 125 -6.31 16.73 -22.57
C ALA A 125 -6.14 18.15 -23.12
N ASP A 126 -6.50 19.17 -22.33
CA ASP A 126 -6.49 20.58 -22.75
C ASP A 126 -5.15 21.29 -22.49
N VAL A 127 -4.31 20.77 -21.59
CA VAL A 127 -3.04 21.41 -21.21
C VAL A 127 -1.87 20.94 -22.07
N THR A 128 -0.97 21.86 -22.44
CA THR A 128 0.29 21.51 -23.09
C THR A 128 1.37 21.20 -22.04
N GLU A 129 2.35 20.35 -22.38
CA GLU A 129 3.51 20.08 -21.52
C GLU A 129 4.19 21.37 -21.01
N SER A 130 4.40 22.34 -21.90
CA SER A 130 4.99 23.63 -21.55
C SER A 130 4.14 24.46 -20.59
N ALA A 131 2.81 24.39 -20.70
CA ALA A 131 1.89 25.09 -19.81
C ALA A 131 1.85 24.39 -18.44
N ALA A 132 1.78 23.07 -18.40
CA ALA A 132 1.82 22.28 -17.17
C ALA A 132 3.15 22.47 -16.42
N ALA A 133 4.28 22.51 -17.14
CA ALA A 133 5.59 22.78 -16.55
C ALA A 133 5.71 24.18 -15.95
N ARG A 134 5.13 25.19 -16.63
CA ARG A 134 5.08 26.56 -16.10
C ARG A 134 4.19 26.65 -14.86
N GLU A 135 3.02 26.02 -14.91
CA GLU A 135 2.09 25.96 -13.79
C GLU A 135 2.72 25.26 -12.57
N PHE A 136 3.39 24.12 -12.77
CA PHE A 136 4.14 23.44 -11.71
C PHE A 136 5.23 24.33 -11.11
N PHE A 137 5.97 25.04 -11.96
CA PHE A 137 6.99 25.98 -11.51
C PHE A 137 6.37 27.08 -10.64
N ASP A 138 5.32 27.73 -11.09
CA ASP A 138 4.67 28.82 -10.35
C ASP A 138 4.11 28.33 -9.00
N LEU A 139 3.51 27.14 -8.97
CA LEU A 139 2.91 26.55 -7.78
C LEU A 139 3.92 26.07 -6.74
N PHE A 140 4.94 25.31 -7.14
CA PHE A 140 5.76 24.54 -6.19
C PHE A 140 7.20 25.02 -6.07
N ILE A 141 7.72 25.78 -7.06
CA ILE A 141 9.12 26.20 -7.09
C ILE A 141 9.22 27.71 -6.90
N GLY A 142 8.61 28.48 -7.80
CA GLY A 142 8.63 29.94 -7.85
C GLY A 142 10.03 30.55 -8.03
N LEU A 143 10.08 31.87 -8.15
CA LEU A 143 11.33 32.63 -8.06
C LEU A 143 11.65 32.90 -6.58
N GLY A 144 12.09 31.84 -5.89
CA GLY A 144 12.48 31.86 -4.48
C GLY A 144 11.57 30.97 -3.63
N ARG A 145 10.26 31.09 -3.79
CA ARG A 145 9.28 30.24 -3.11
C ARG A 145 8.02 30.09 -3.98
N GLY A 146 7.54 28.86 -4.15
CA GLY A 146 6.27 28.58 -4.81
C GLY A 146 5.06 29.12 -4.03
N GLU A 147 3.93 29.24 -4.71
CA GLU A 147 2.63 29.58 -4.09
C GLU A 147 2.27 28.60 -2.96
N LEU A 148 2.70 27.34 -3.08
CA LEU A 148 2.51 26.28 -2.10
C LEU A 148 3.85 25.65 -1.69
N LEU A 149 3.91 25.23 -0.43
CA LEU A 149 5.00 24.44 0.11
C LEU A 149 4.44 23.08 0.57
N PRO A 150 4.43 22.05 -0.28
CA PRO A 150 3.73 20.79 -0.02
C PRO A 150 4.51 19.88 0.93
N TYR A 151 4.86 20.40 2.10
CA TYR A 151 5.66 19.73 3.14
C TYR A 151 4.87 19.65 4.44
N ALA A 152 4.91 18.48 5.10
CA ALA A 152 4.21 18.28 6.36
C ALA A 152 4.70 19.26 7.44
N SER A 153 6.02 19.47 7.53
CA SER A 153 6.62 20.45 8.45
C SER A 153 6.03 21.84 8.24
N TYR A 154 6.01 22.32 7.00
CA TYR A 154 5.45 23.64 6.71
C TYR A 154 3.97 23.73 7.06
N TYR A 155 3.16 22.76 6.65
CA TYR A 155 1.72 22.79 6.92
C TYR A 155 1.40 22.68 8.42
N LEU A 156 2.15 21.88 9.18
CA LEU A 156 1.86 21.63 10.60
C LEU A 156 2.50 22.63 11.55
N THR A 157 3.61 23.27 11.19
CA THR A 157 4.36 24.15 12.09
C THR A 157 4.58 25.56 11.53
N GLY A 158 4.38 25.76 10.23
CA GLY A 158 4.71 27.00 9.53
C GLY A 158 6.18 27.09 9.08
N PHE A 159 7.02 26.10 9.38
CA PHE A 159 8.45 26.10 9.06
C PHE A 159 8.90 24.74 8.49
N LEU A 160 9.81 24.78 7.52
CA LEU A 160 10.43 23.58 6.94
C LEU A 160 11.42 22.94 7.92
N HIS A 161 11.67 21.64 7.75
CA HIS A 161 12.68 20.86 8.50
C HIS A 161 12.41 20.75 10.01
N GLU A 162 11.15 20.89 10.40
CA GLU A 162 10.72 20.75 11.79
C GLU A 162 10.42 19.30 12.18
N ARG A 163 9.94 19.10 13.42
CA ARG A 163 9.61 17.79 14.00
C ARG A 163 8.84 16.81 13.07
N PRO A 164 7.88 17.23 12.23
CA PRO A 164 7.22 16.30 11.30
C PRO A 164 8.20 15.55 10.39
N LEU A 165 9.23 16.22 9.88
CA LEU A 165 10.26 15.59 9.05
C LEU A 165 11.06 14.53 9.81
N SER A 166 11.46 14.82 11.05
CA SER A 166 12.17 13.85 11.89
C SER A 166 11.33 12.59 12.11
N ARG A 167 10.02 12.73 12.30
CA ARG A 167 9.10 11.60 12.50
C ARG A 167 8.94 10.74 11.24
N VAL A 168 8.94 11.36 10.06
CA VAL A 168 8.92 10.61 8.80
C VAL A 168 10.17 9.76 8.68
N ARG A 169 11.34 10.31 9.00
CA ARG A 169 12.62 9.57 8.97
C ARG A 169 12.64 8.40 9.96
N GLU A 170 12.14 8.60 11.18
CA GLU A 170 11.99 7.53 12.16
C GLU A 170 11.14 6.37 11.61
N ASP A 171 10.02 6.67 10.95
CA ASP A 171 9.14 5.64 10.41
C ASP A 171 9.72 5.01 9.13
N PHE A 172 10.52 5.73 8.34
CA PHE A 172 11.26 5.15 7.21
C PHE A 172 12.30 4.14 7.71
N ASP A 173 13.05 4.46 8.75
CA ASP A 173 14.01 3.55 9.36
C ASP A 173 13.33 2.27 9.88
N LEU A 174 12.14 2.41 10.48
CA LEU A 174 11.33 1.27 10.95
C LEU A 174 10.79 0.39 9.81
N LEU A 175 10.44 1.01 8.68
CA LEU A 175 9.92 0.31 7.50
C LEU A 175 11.02 -0.19 6.56
N GLY A 176 12.30 0.11 6.85
CA GLY A 176 13.42 -0.22 5.97
C GLY A 176 13.40 0.54 4.64
N ILE A 177 12.80 1.73 4.61
CA ILE A 177 12.65 2.56 3.42
C ILE A 177 13.88 3.45 3.27
N GLU A 178 14.54 3.33 2.13
CA GLU A 178 15.65 4.20 1.75
C GLU A 178 15.27 5.08 0.57
N ARG A 179 15.84 6.30 0.53
CA ARG A 179 15.66 7.18 -0.62
C ARG A 179 16.40 6.65 -1.83
N ALA A 180 15.69 6.57 -2.96
CA ALA A 180 16.32 6.36 -4.26
C ALA A 180 16.82 7.69 -4.84
N GLY A 181 18.13 7.76 -5.12
CA GLY A 181 18.72 8.85 -5.91
C GLY A 181 19.03 10.14 -5.13
N SER A 182 19.10 11.25 -5.86
CA SER A 182 19.63 12.55 -5.37
C SER A 182 18.57 13.66 -5.26
N SER A 183 17.29 13.32 -5.10
CA SER A 183 16.24 14.34 -4.90
C SER A 183 16.58 15.20 -3.67
N ARG A 184 16.38 16.51 -3.80
CA ARG A 184 16.69 17.48 -2.74
C ARG A 184 15.52 17.74 -1.81
N ASP A 185 14.31 17.29 -2.16
CA ASP A 185 13.13 17.55 -1.35
C ASP A 185 13.20 16.76 -0.05
N PRO A 186 12.95 17.37 1.12
CA PRO A 186 12.75 16.67 2.38
C PRO A 186 11.75 15.50 2.31
N GLU A 187 11.96 14.47 3.13
CA GLU A 187 11.14 13.24 3.16
C GLU A 187 9.65 13.51 3.46
N ASP A 188 9.34 14.65 4.08
CA ASP A 188 7.99 15.07 4.42
C ASP A 188 7.27 15.81 3.29
N HIS A 189 7.83 15.81 2.07
CA HIS A 189 7.17 16.27 0.86
C HIS A 189 5.99 15.35 0.50
N ILE A 190 4.85 15.93 0.11
CA ILE A 190 3.61 15.16 -0.16
C ILE A 190 3.83 14.01 -1.14
N ALA A 191 4.56 14.26 -2.23
CA ALA A 191 4.78 13.25 -3.26
C ALA A 191 5.52 12.01 -2.72
N ILE A 192 6.48 12.21 -1.80
CA ILE A 192 7.23 11.12 -1.18
C ILE A 192 6.32 10.34 -0.24
N LEU A 193 5.50 11.02 0.58
CA LEU A 193 4.58 10.35 1.49
C LEU A 193 3.50 9.55 0.75
N LEU A 194 3.01 10.07 -0.39
CA LEU A 194 2.09 9.36 -1.26
C LEU A 194 2.77 8.14 -1.92
N GLU A 195 4.02 8.27 -2.38
CA GLU A 195 4.80 7.15 -2.92
C GLU A 195 4.98 6.03 -1.89
N VAL A 196 5.26 6.38 -0.63
CA VAL A 196 5.33 5.40 0.46
C VAL A 196 3.99 4.72 0.69
N MET A 197 2.88 5.47 0.70
CA MET A 197 1.54 4.86 0.79
C MET A 197 1.23 3.94 -0.40
N ALA A 198 1.68 4.28 -1.60
CA ALA A 198 1.53 3.43 -2.78
C ALA A 198 2.26 2.09 -2.59
N GLY A 199 3.49 2.12 -2.07
CA GLY A 199 4.28 0.91 -1.78
C GLY A 199 3.69 0.09 -0.62
N LEU A 200 3.21 0.76 0.44
CA LEU A 200 2.51 0.13 1.56
C LEU A 200 1.25 -0.60 1.12
N ALA A 201 0.39 0.04 0.32
CA ALA A 201 -0.83 -0.57 -0.22
C ALA A 201 -0.51 -1.74 -1.17
N ARG A 202 0.57 -1.65 -1.94
CA ARG A 202 1.02 -2.73 -2.85
C ARG A 202 1.79 -3.85 -2.14
N GLY A 203 1.97 -3.78 -0.82
CA GLY A 203 2.71 -4.77 -0.05
C GLY A 203 4.19 -4.87 -0.41
N GLU A 204 4.81 -3.78 -0.86
CA GLU A 204 6.24 -3.74 -1.20
C GLU A 204 7.15 -3.69 0.04
N PHE A 205 6.58 -3.26 1.17
CA PHE A 205 7.27 -3.21 2.46
C PHE A 205 6.73 -4.33 3.37
N ASP A 206 7.58 -4.84 4.27
CA ASP A 206 7.18 -5.80 5.31
C ASP A 206 6.37 -5.07 6.40
N ALA A 207 5.12 -4.75 6.06
CA ALA A 207 4.23 -3.90 6.84
C ALA A 207 2.81 -4.47 6.84
N ASP A 208 2.18 -4.50 8.01
CA ASP A 208 0.78 -4.89 8.16
C ASP A 208 -0.18 -3.73 7.87
N PHE A 209 -1.48 -4.01 7.78
CA PHE A 209 -2.49 -2.96 7.59
C PHE A 209 -2.43 -1.90 8.70
N ALA A 210 -2.13 -2.30 9.93
CA ALA A 210 -1.97 -1.37 11.05
C ALA A 210 -0.79 -0.39 10.84
N ALA A 211 0.29 -0.81 10.16
CA ALA A 211 1.36 0.09 9.76
C ALA A 211 0.90 1.10 8.70
N GLN A 212 0.05 0.70 7.76
CA GLN A 212 -0.56 1.63 6.80
C GLN A 212 -1.40 2.71 7.51
N VAL A 213 -2.28 2.28 8.43
CA VAL A 213 -3.11 3.18 9.25
C VAL A 213 -2.22 4.16 10.01
N ARG A 214 -1.23 3.66 10.77
CA ARG A 214 -0.31 4.49 11.56
C ARG A 214 0.43 5.50 10.69
N PHE A 215 0.92 5.09 9.53
CA PHE A 215 1.65 5.97 8.62
C PHE A 215 0.73 7.07 8.09
N PHE A 216 -0.46 6.71 7.58
CA PHE A 216 -1.43 7.67 7.07
C PHE A 216 -1.88 8.67 8.14
N GLU A 217 -2.27 8.18 9.32
CA GLU A 217 -2.75 9.04 10.42
C GLU A 217 -1.69 10.01 10.92
N ARG A 218 -0.42 9.58 10.95
CA ARG A 218 0.68 10.41 11.44
C ARG A 218 1.17 11.41 10.40
N HIS A 219 1.24 11.00 9.13
CA HIS A 219 1.99 11.75 8.10
C HIS A 219 1.14 12.37 7.00
N LEU A 220 -0.12 11.97 6.80
CA LEU A 220 -1.00 12.52 5.75
C LEU A 220 -2.27 13.15 6.32
N LYS A 221 -3.06 12.39 7.10
CA LYS A 221 -4.35 12.81 7.67
C LYS A 221 -4.34 14.22 8.29
N PRO A 222 -3.31 14.65 9.04
CA PRO A 222 -3.34 15.96 9.72
C PRO A 222 -3.30 17.18 8.79
N TRP A 223 -2.93 17.03 7.52
CA TRP A 223 -2.67 18.19 6.65
C TRP A 223 -2.90 17.98 5.15
N ALA A 224 -2.85 16.76 4.63
CA ALA A 224 -2.87 16.50 3.19
C ALA A 224 -4.15 17.02 2.52
N ALA A 225 -5.33 16.75 3.10
CA ALA A 225 -6.61 17.24 2.57
C ALA A 225 -6.66 18.78 2.51
N ARG A 226 -6.11 19.49 3.51
CA ARG A 226 -6.00 20.95 3.49
C ARG A 226 -5.03 21.44 2.40
N MET A 227 -3.90 20.77 2.22
CA MET A 227 -2.95 21.13 1.15
C MET A 227 -3.60 21.02 -0.23
N PHE A 228 -4.35 19.94 -0.48
CA PHE A 228 -5.11 19.77 -1.71
C PHE A 228 -6.22 20.81 -1.88
N ALA A 229 -6.93 21.16 -0.80
CA ALA A 229 -7.90 22.26 -0.84
C ALA A 229 -7.23 23.61 -1.17
N ASP A 230 -6.05 23.89 -0.60
CA ASP A 230 -5.28 25.09 -0.91
C ASP A 230 -4.80 25.09 -2.39
N LEU A 231 -4.47 23.92 -2.94
CA LEU A 231 -4.13 23.75 -4.36
C LEU A 231 -5.30 24.07 -5.30
N GLU A 232 -6.52 23.66 -4.95
CA GLU A 232 -7.73 24.00 -5.71
C GLU A 232 -7.98 25.52 -5.78
N MET A 233 -7.52 26.27 -4.78
CA MET A 233 -7.75 27.71 -4.65
C MET A 233 -6.69 28.59 -5.29
N GLN A 234 -5.56 28.02 -5.78
CA GLN A 234 -4.50 28.84 -6.36
C GLN A 234 -4.91 29.45 -7.70
N ASN A 235 -4.54 30.72 -7.90
CA ASN A 235 -4.88 31.45 -9.13
C ASN A 235 -4.12 30.93 -10.35
N SER A 236 -2.88 30.46 -10.15
CA SER A 236 -2.08 29.84 -11.20
C SER A 236 -2.59 28.45 -11.58
N ALA A 237 -3.35 27.79 -10.68
CA ALA A 237 -3.83 26.43 -10.87
C ALA A 237 -4.98 26.34 -11.89
N LYS A 238 -4.68 25.66 -13.00
CA LYS A 238 -5.58 25.24 -14.07
C LYS A 238 -5.62 23.71 -14.15
N PHE A 239 -4.52 23.07 -14.57
CA PHE A 239 -4.40 21.61 -14.55
C PHE A 239 -4.31 21.08 -13.13
N TYR A 240 -3.49 21.71 -12.28
CA TYR A 240 -3.28 21.28 -10.90
C TYR A 240 -4.49 21.53 -10.00
N ARG A 241 -5.47 22.33 -10.44
CA ARG A 241 -6.75 22.44 -9.73
C ARG A 241 -7.50 21.10 -9.74
N ALA A 242 -7.51 20.40 -10.87
CA ALA A 242 -8.10 19.06 -10.96
C ALA A 242 -7.30 18.03 -10.16
N VAL A 243 -5.97 18.14 -10.13
CA VAL A 243 -5.12 17.34 -9.24
C VAL A 243 -5.47 17.59 -7.76
N GLY A 244 -5.69 18.86 -7.40
CA GLY A 244 -6.19 19.29 -6.09
C GLY A 244 -7.50 18.60 -5.73
N ARG A 245 -8.47 18.64 -6.63
CA ARG A 245 -9.78 18.03 -6.45
C ARG A 245 -9.70 16.52 -6.20
N VAL A 246 -8.96 15.79 -7.04
CA VAL A 246 -8.74 14.34 -6.89
C VAL A 246 -8.08 14.04 -5.54
N GLY A 247 -6.98 14.73 -5.23
CA GLY A 247 -6.25 14.52 -3.99
C GLY A 247 -7.08 14.79 -2.74
N ARG A 248 -7.88 15.87 -2.72
CA ARG A 248 -8.73 16.20 -1.57
C ARG A 248 -9.80 15.12 -1.34
N VAL A 249 -10.54 14.74 -2.39
CA VAL A 249 -11.57 13.71 -2.31
C VAL A 249 -10.96 12.37 -1.87
N PHE A 250 -9.82 11.99 -2.44
CA PHE A 250 -9.15 10.74 -2.08
C PHE A 250 -8.65 10.74 -0.62
N MET A 251 -8.08 11.85 -0.12
CA MET A 251 -7.67 11.93 1.29
C MET A 251 -8.86 11.85 2.26
N GLU A 252 -10.02 12.41 1.89
CA GLU A 252 -11.27 12.30 2.66
C GLU A 252 -11.74 10.84 2.72
N LEU A 253 -11.78 10.15 1.57
CA LEU A 253 -12.15 8.74 1.48
C LEU A 253 -11.20 7.83 2.27
N GLU A 254 -9.89 8.01 2.13
CA GLU A 254 -8.89 7.23 2.87
C GLU A 254 -9.03 7.44 4.39
N SER A 255 -9.30 8.68 4.82
CA SER A 255 -9.51 8.96 6.24
C SER A 255 -10.75 8.24 6.79
N GLU A 256 -11.85 8.20 6.03
CA GLU A 256 -13.05 7.45 6.42
C GLU A 256 -12.81 5.95 6.43
N ALA A 257 -12.16 5.41 5.39
CA ALA A 257 -11.87 3.99 5.25
C ALA A 257 -10.99 3.47 6.41
N PHE A 258 -9.93 4.20 6.76
CA PHE A 258 -9.06 3.81 7.88
C PHE A 258 -9.75 3.91 9.24
N THR A 259 -10.67 4.86 9.44
CA THR A 259 -11.45 4.95 10.69
C THR A 259 -12.50 3.85 10.81
N LEU A 260 -13.09 3.38 9.71
CA LEU A 260 -14.05 2.26 9.72
C LEU A 260 -13.40 0.88 9.90
N SER A 261 -12.07 0.81 9.78
CA SER A 261 -11.30 -0.43 9.84
C SER A 261 -10.67 -0.69 11.23
N GLU A 262 -10.88 0.20 12.21
CA GLU A 262 -10.58 -0.01 13.63
C GLU A 262 -11.68 -0.78 14.37
#